data_AF-A0A7C5U4D7-F1
#
_entry.id   AF-A0A7C5U4D7-F1
#
_cell.length_a   1.000
_cell.length_b   1.000
_cell.length_c   1.000
_cell.angle_alpha   90.00
_cell.angle_beta   90.00
_cell.angle_gamma   90.00
#
_symmetry.space_group_name_H-M   'P 1'
#
loop_
_entity.id
_entity.type
_entity.pdbx_description
1 polymer ?
#
loop_
_entity_poly.entity_id
_entity_poly.type
_entity_poly.pdbx_seq_one_letter_code
_entity_poly.pdbx_strand_id
1 'polypeptide(L)'
;MRVISGCGILGILRKEAASKIRAEETLSSIECVRYRGSRYGAGFAAYNLDNSQNRYHKVKVFVNSLEAVEHVKQVLNDYAKANIADAVFEIPLGNGFGSWTAYAEAAENLLRKSVDRLNYELLNAGIKGRVYSWGRFVEVFKGIGYPVDVCN
;
A
#
# COMPACT_ATOMS: atom_id res chain seq x y z
N MET A 1 -20.35 26.76 12.89
CA MET A 1 -18.92 26.80 12.54
C MET A 1 -18.58 25.53 11.78
N ARG A 2 -18.25 25.62 10.49
CA ARG A 2 -17.96 24.44 9.65
C ARG A 2 -16.50 24.09 9.86
N VAL A 3 -16.21 23.06 10.65
CA VAL A 3 -14.84 22.54 10.78
C VAL A 3 -14.50 21.90 9.44
N ILE A 4 -13.67 22.58 8.65
CA ILE A 4 -13.07 21.97 7.47
C ILE A 4 -12.06 20.96 8.02
N SER A 5 -12.47 19.69 8.16
CA SER A 5 -11.53 18.61 8.39
C SER A 5 -10.62 18.55 7.17
N GLY A 6 -9.43 19.15 7.27
CA GLY A 6 -8.42 19.08 6.23
C GLY A 6 -7.78 17.69 6.20
N CYS A 7 -7.02 17.39 5.16
CA CYS A 7 -5.97 16.38 5.24
C CYS A 7 -4.64 17.08 5.00
N GLY A 8 -3.61 16.75 5.77
CA GLY A 8 -2.24 17.16 5.51
C GLY A 8 -1.64 16.30 4.39
N ILE A 9 -0.92 16.92 3.46
CA ILE A 9 -0.12 16.21 2.45
C ILE A 9 1.29 16.77 2.53
N LEU A 10 2.27 15.88 2.50
CA LEU A 10 3.69 16.19 2.45
C LEU A 10 4.30 15.42 1.27
N GLY A 11 5.15 16.09 0.50
CA GLY A 11 6.03 15.47 -0.49
C GLY A 11 7.45 15.94 -0.28
N ILE A 12 8.40 15.01 -0.22
CA ILE A 12 9.83 15.31 -0.13
C ILE A 12 10.51 14.68 -1.34
N LEU A 13 11.25 15.51 -2.09
CA LEU A 13 12.06 15.08 -3.21
C LEU A 13 13.50 15.53 -2.95
N ARG A 14 14.46 14.67 -3.28
CA ARG A 14 15.88 15.00 -3.21
C ARG A 14 16.46 15.12 -4.62
N LYS A 15 17.55 15.87 -4.75
CA LYS A 15 18.39 15.83 -5.96
C LYS A 15 19.10 14.48 -6.05
N GLU A 16 19.45 14.06 -7.27
CA GLU A 16 20.08 12.77 -7.56
C GLU A 16 21.39 12.55 -6.76
N ALA A 17 22.22 13.57 -6.63
CA ALA A 17 23.48 13.52 -5.88
C ALA A 17 23.34 13.73 -4.36
N ALA A 18 22.14 14.06 -3.87
CA ALA A 18 21.92 14.26 -2.43
C ALA A 18 21.74 12.91 -1.70
N SER A 19 22.04 12.91 -0.40
CA SER A 19 21.78 11.76 0.47
C SER A 19 20.30 11.35 0.45
N LYS A 20 20.03 10.07 0.70
CA LYS A 20 18.66 9.55 0.81
C LYS A 20 17.90 10.27 1.94
N ILE A 21 16.62 10.52 1.70
CA ILE A 21 15.70 11.06 2.71
C ILE A 21 15.51 9.99 3.77
N ARG A 22 15.74 10.36 5.03
CA ARG A 22 15.56 9.43 6.16
C ARG A 22 14.09 9.33 6.53
N ALA A 23 13.68 8.18 7.06
CA ALA A 23 12.29 7.96 7.48
C ALA A 23 11.89 8.94 8.59
N GLU A 24 12.80 9.23 9.53
CA GLU A 24 12.57 10.13 10.66
C GLU A 24 12.33 11.58 10.21
N GLU A 25 12.99 11.99 9.12
CA GLU A 25 12.80 13.32 8.53
C GLU A 25 11.42 13.44 7.87
N THR A 26 10.98 12.38 7.20
CA THR A 26 9.63 12.31 6.64
C THR A 26 8.58 12.35 7.75
N LEU A 27 8.80 11.56 8.81
CA LEU A 27 7.89 11.46 9.94
C LEU A 27 7.77 12.78 10.71
N SER A 28 8.90 13.38 11.08
CA SER A 28 8.89 14.67 11.79
C SER A 28 8.23 15.78 10.96
N SER A 29 8.43 15.79 9.64
CA SER A 29 7.82 16.75 8.74
C SER A 29 6.30 16.58 8.60
N ILE A 30 5.78 15.35 8.48
CA ILE A 30 4.33 15.12 8.36
C ILE A 30 3.62 15.39 9.70
N GLU A 31 4.32 15.24 10.81
CA GLU A 31 3.79 15.57 12.13
C GLU A 31 3.54 17.08 12.33
N CYS A 32 4.28 17.95 11.63
CA CYS A 32 4.01 19.40 11.65
C CYS A 32 2.61 19.75 11.13
N VAL A 33 1.97 18.88 10.35
CA VAL A 33 0.60 19.07 9.84
C VAL A 33 -0.44 18.21 10.55
N ARG A 34 -0.09 17.61 11.71
CA ARG A 34 -0.99 16.79 12.55
C ARG A 34 -2.32 17.49 12.83
N TYR A 35 -2.29 18.80 13.13
CA TYR A 35 -3.48 19.60 13.45
C TYR A 35 -4.53 19.63 12.34
N ARG A 36 -4.15 19.29 11.10
CA ARG A 36 -5.09 19.16 9.98
C ARG A 36 -5.76 17.80 9.95
N GLY A 37 -5.18 16.75 10.55
CA GLY A 37 -5.68 15.38 10.48
C GLY A 37 -6.76 15.05 11.53
N SER A 38 -7.60 14.06 11.21
CA SER A 38 -8.73 13.61 12.05
C SER A 38 -8.49 12.27 12.76
N ARG A 39 -7.26 11.75 12.75
CA ARG A 39 -6.86 10.41 13.27
C ARG A 39 -7.50 9.20 12.57
N TYR A 40 -8.39 9.40 11.61
CA TYR A 40 -9.03 8.31 10.85
C TYR A 40 -8.09 7.61 9.87
N GLY A 41 -6.89 8.15 9.64
CA GLY A 41 -5.84 7.46 8.93
C GLY A 41 -4.64 8.36 8.64
N ALA A 42 -3.47 7.74 8.67
CA ALA A 42 -2.22 8.34 8.23
C ALA A 42 -1.44 7.31 7.40
N GLY A 43 -0.47 7.82 6.63
CA GLY A 43 0.41 6.97 5.86
C GLY A 43 1.40 7.77 5.05
N PHE A 44 2.42 7.09 4.56
CA PHE A 44 3.40 7.64 3.65
C PHE A 44 3.81 6.58 2.64
N ALA A 45 4.31 7.05 1.50
CA ALA A 45 4.86 6.21 0.45
C ALA A 45 6.33 6.57 0.27
N ALA A 46 7.20 5.57 0.22
CA ALA A 46 8.62 5.73 -0.03
C ALA A 46 8.99 5.03 -1.34
N TYR A 47 9.76 5.72 -2.18
CA TYR A 47 10.32 5.15 -3.40
C TYR A 47 11.80 4.81 -3.18
N ASN A 48 12.19 3.58 -3.46
CA ASN A 48 13.57 3.13 -3.43
C ASN A 48 13.94 2.47 -4.77
N LEU A 49 14.62 3.24 -5.63
CA LEU A 49 15.00 2.82 -6.98
C LEU A 49 16.26 1.93 -7.00
N ASP A 50 17.02 1.91 -5.91
CA ASP A 50 18.28 1.16 -5.83
C ASP A 50 18.05 -0.37 -5.90
N ASN A 51 16.82 -0.82 -5.66
CA ASN A 51 16.43 -2.22 -5.73
C ASN A 51 16.07 -2.66 -7.17
N SER A 52 16.79 -2.15 -8.18
CA SER A 52 16.52 -2.38 -9.61
C SER A 52 16.57 -3.86 -10.02
N GLN A 53 17.27 -4.69 -9.23
CA GLN A 53 17.36 -6.14 -9.42
C GLN A 53 16.19 -6.92 -8.82
N ASN A 54 15.29 -6.27 -8.07
CA ASN A 54 14.12 -6.94 -7.53
C ASN A 54 13.11 -7.24 -8.63
N ARG A 55 12.95 -8.53 -8.92
CA ARG A 55 12.00 -9.05 -9.91
C ARG A 55 10.56 -9.12 -9.37
N TYR A 56 10.39 -9.03 -8.06
CA TYR A 56 9.09 -9.11 -7.41
C TYR A 56 8.42 -7.75 -7.29
N HIS A 57 7.19 -7.69 -7.76
CA HIS A 57 6.26 -6.62 -7.44
C HIS A 57 5.60 -6.95 -6.11
N LYS A 58 5.59 -5.99 -5.20
CA LYS A 58 4.75 -6.09 -4.00
C LYS A 58 3.34 -5.71 -4.40
N VAL A 59 2.36 -6.53 -4.07
CA VAL A 59 0.93 -6.21 -4.21
C VAL A 59 0.33 -6.24 -2.81
N LYS A 60 -0.05 -5.06 -2.30
CA LYS A 60 -0.62 -4.92 -0.96
C LYS A 60 -2.11 -4.66 -1.03
N VAL A 61 -2.86 -5.49 -0.33
CA VAL A 61 -4.33 -5.55 -0.42
C VAL A 61 -4.91 -5.57 0.98
N PHE A 62 -5.85 -4.67 1.25
CA PHE A 62 -6.74 -4.82 2.40
C PHE A 62 -7.77 -5.88 2.08
N VAL A 63 -7.94 -6.84 2.98
CA VAL A 63 -8.88 -7.96 2.84
C VAL A 63 -9.58 -8.20 4.18
N ASN A 64 -10.84 -8.61 4.17
CA ASN A 64 -11.60 -8.88 5.40
C ASN A 64 -11.90 -10.38 5.61
N SER A 65 -11.43 -11.25 4.73
CA SER A 65 -11.64 -12.70 4.81
C SER A 65 -10.51 -13.44 4.07
N LEU A 66 -10.36 -14.73 4.37
CA LEU A 66 -9.47 -15.61 3.60
C LEU A 66 -10.00 -15.87 2.18
N GLU A 67 -11.33 -15.85 1.99
CA GLU A 67 -11.96 -15.93 0.67
C GLU A 67 -11.51 -14.77 -0.22
N ALA A 68 -11.44 -13.55 0.32
CA ALA A 68 -10.92 -12.39 -0.40
C ALA A 68 -9.45 -12.59 -0.80
N VAL A 69 -8.63 -13.22 0.04
CA VAL A 69 -7.23 -13.55 -0.29
C VAL A 69 -7.15 -14.55 -1.45
N GLU A 70 -7.95 -15.62 -1.41
CA GLU A 70 -7.95 -16.62 -2.48
C GLU A 70 -8.43 -16.01 -3.81
N HIS A 71 -9.45 -15.15 -3.77
CA HIS A 71 -9.89 -14.41 -4.94
C HIS A 71 -8.77 -13.50 -5.51
N VAL A 72 -8.05 -12.79 -4.64
CA VAL A 72 -6.89 -11.98 -5.04
C VAL A 72 -5.83 -12.84 -5.75
N LYS A 73 -5.45 -13.97 -5.15
CA LYS A 73 -4.48 -14.90 -5.74
C LYS A 73 -4.95 -15.41 -7.11
N GLN A 74 -6.23 -15.76 -7.22
CA GLN A 74 -6.81 -16.24 -8.46
C GLN A 74 -6.74 -15.19 -9.57
N VAL A 75 -7.15 -13.94 -9.29
CA VAL A 75 -7.08 -12.86 -10.28
C VAL A 75 -5.64 -12.56 -10.70
N LEU A 76 -4.69 -12.55 -9.76
CA LEU A 76 -3.28 -12.37 -10.07
C LEU A 76 -2.73 -13.51 -10.95
N ASN A 77 -3.08 -14.76 -10.64
CA ASN A 77 -2.69 -15.90 -11.45
C ASN A 77 -3.33 -15.86 -12.85
N ASP A 78 -4.64 -15.65 -12.94
CA ASP A 78 -5.38 -15.80 -14.19
C ASP A 78 -5.03 -14.69 -15.20
N TYR A 79 -4.90 -13.45 -14.72
CA TYR A 79 -4.71 -12.27 -15.58
C TYR A 79 -3.26 -11.81 -15.68
N ALA A 80 -2.46 -11.95 -14.62
CA ALA A 80 -1.05 -11.55 -14.65
C ALA A 80 -0.10 -12.72 -14.92
N LYS A 81 -0.58 -13.97 -14.87
CA LYS A 81 0.28 -15.17 -14.82
C LYS A 81 1.34 -15.02 -13.73
N ALA A 82 0.94 -14.41 -12.62
CA ALA A 82 1.86 -14.03 -11.56
C ALA A 82 2.33 -15.27 -10.80
N ASN A 83 3.64 -15.42 -10.68
CA ASN A 83 4.25 -16.35 -9.74
C ASN A 83 4.35 -15.67 -8.37
N ILE A 84 3.55 -16.11 -7.39
CA ILE A 84 3.61 -15.60 -6.02
C ILE A 84 4.69 -16.38 -5.28
N ALA A 85 5.86 -15.77 -5.10
CA ALA A 85 7.00 -16.41 -4.45
C ALA A 85 6.83 -16.45 -2.92
N ASP A 86 6.17 -15.44 -2.36
CA ASP A 86 5.89 -15.35 -0.94
C ASP A 86 4.65 -14.46 -0.70
N ALA A 87 3.99 -14.64 0.44
CA ALA A 87 2.91 -13.78 0.88
C ALA A 87 2.79 -13.73 2.41
N VAL A 88 2.57 -12.53 2.95
CA VAL A 88 2.52 -12.29 4.39
C VAL A 88 1.36 -11.36 4.75
N PHE A 89 0.81 -11.53 5.95
CA PHE A 89 -0.03 -10.52 6.56
C PHE A 89 0.83 -9.53 7.35
N GLU A 90 0.93 -8.29 6.87
CA GLU A 90 1.55 -7.18 7.61
C GLU A 90 0.67 -6.75 8.78
N ILE A 91 -0.66 -6.84 8.59
CA ILE A 91 -1.66 -6.67 9.64
C ILE A 91 -2.52 -7.94 9.62
N PRO A 92 -2.56 -8.74 10.70
CA PRO A 92 -3.32 -9.98 10.75
C PRO A 92 -4.81 -9.78 10.45
N LEU A 93 -5.43 -10.82 9.90
CA LEU A 93 -6.88 -10.85 9.74
C LEU A 93 -7.55 -10.98 11.11
N GLY A 94 -8.51 -10.11 11.41
CA GLY A 94 -9.28 -10.09 12.65
C GLY A 94 -10.72 -9.65 12.41
N ASN A 95 -11.33 -8.90 13.36
CA ASN A 95 -12.70 -8.39 13.23
C ASN A 95 -12.87 -7.24 12.20
N GLY A 96 -11.85 -6.99 11.37
CA GLY A 96 -11.80 -5.90 10.41
C GLY A 96 -10.99 -6.27 9.17
N PHE A 97 -10.31 -5.29 8.57
CA PHE A 97 -9.40 -5.55 7.45
C PHE A 97 -8.02 -5.96 7.95
N GLY A 98 -7.52 -7.08 7.44
CA GLY A 98 -6.09 -7.40 7.45
C GLY A 98 -5.39 -6.74 6.27
N SER A 99 -4.07 -6.58 6.37
CA SER A 99 -3.21 -6.13 5.28
C SER A 99 -2.39 -7.32 4.79
N TRP A 100 -2.67 -7.77 3.58
CA TRP A 100 -1.99 -8.90 2.94
C TRP A 100 -1.09 -8.40 1.81
N THR A 101 0.16 -8.85 1.82
CA THR A 101 1.19 -8.48 0.84
C THR A 101 1.66 -9.72 0.10
N ALA A 102 1.53 -9.73 -1.22
CA ALA A 102 2.12 -10.73 -2.10
C ALA A 102 3.39 -10.22 -2.79
N TYR A 103 4.39 -11.09 -2.87
CA TYR A 103 5.60 -10.90 -3.68
C TYR A 103 5.42 -11.63 -5.00
N ALA A 104 4.98 -10.90 -6.03
CA ALA A 104 4.56 -11.44 -7.32
C ALA A 104 5.59 -11.15 -8.42
N GLU A 105 6.08 -12.18 -9.09
CA GLU A 105 6.83 -12.05 -10.35
C GLU A 105 5.84 -12.13 -11.52
N ALA A 106 5.73 -11.04 -12.27
CA ALA A 106 4.83 -10.92 -13.42
C ALA A 106 5.31 -9.80 -14.34
N ALA A 107 4.86 -9.82 -15.60
CA ALA A 107 5.05 -8.69 -16.50
C ALA A 107 4.24 -7.48 -16.01
N GLU A 108 4.88 -6.32 -15.89
CA GLU A 108 4.30 -5.12 -15.26
C GLU A 108 2.99 -4.67 -15.92
N ASN A 109 2.91 -4.77 -17.25
CA ASN A 109 1.72 -4.43 -18.01
C ASN A 109 0.53 -5.35 -17.72
N LEU A 110 0.79 -6.65 -17.49
CA LEU A 110 -0.24 -7.62 -17.12
C LEU A 110 -0.65 -7.43 -15.66
N LEU A 111 0.33 -7.24 -14.76
CA LEU A 111 0.06 -6.98 -13.35
C LEU A 111 -0.80 -5.73 -13.15
N ARG A 112 -0.50 -4.64 -13.86
CA ARG A 112 -1.34 -3.42 -13.85
C ARG A 112 -2.79 -3.72 -14.19
N LYS A 113 -3.03 -4.44 -15.30
CA LYS A 113 -4.38 -4.82 -15.74
C LYS A 113 -5.08 -5.70 -14.71
N SER A 114 -4.36 -6.63 -14.09
CA SER A 114 -4.88 -7.49 -13.03
C SER A 114 -5.25 -6.71 -11.78
N VAL A 115 -4.46 -5.71 -11.39
CA VAL A 115 -4.77 -4.83 -10.25
C VAL A 115 -6.01 -3.97 -10.54
N ASP A 116 -6.12 -3.39 -11.74
CA ASP A 116 -7.29 -2.61 -12.14
C ASP A 116 -8.56 -3.48 -12.09
N ARG A 117 -8.46 -4.70 -12.61
CA ARG A 117 -9.53 -5.71 -12.57
C ARG A 117 -9.89 -6.09 -11.13
N LEU A 118 -8.89 -6.38 -10.31
CA LEU A 118 -9.07 -6.76 -8.91
C LEU A 118 -9.76 -5.65 -8.12
N ASN A 119 -9.39 -4.39 -8.33
CA ASN A 119 -10.07 -3.27 -7.68
C ASN A 119 -11.53 -3.15 -8.14
N TYR A 120 -11.82 -3.38 -9.42
CA TYR A 120 -13.19 -3.42 -9.92
C TYR A 120 -14.00 -4.57 -9.28
N GLU A 121 -13.42 -5.77 -9.21
CA GLU A 121 -14.09 -6.95 -8.65
C GLU A 121 -14.29 -6.83 -7.13
N LEU A 122 -13.29 -6.40 -6.37
CA LEU A 122 -13.41 -6.17 -4.93
C LEU A 122 -14.44 -5.05 -4.61
N LEU A 123 -14.62 -4.06 -5.48
CA LEU A 123 -15.66 -3.05 -5.27
C LEU A 123 -17.07 -3.57 -5.61
N ASN A 124 -17.21 -4.40 -6.65
CA ASN A 124 -18.51 -4.74 -7.23
C ASN A 124 -19.02 -6.15 -6.89
N ALA A 125 -18.16 -7.08 -6.51
CA ALA A 125 -18.52 -8.48 -6.21
C ALA A 125 -18.97 -8.69 -4.76
N GLY A 126 -19.08 -7.63 -3.95
CA GLY A 126 -19.40 -7.72 -2.53
C GLY A 126 -18.26 -8.26 -1.65
N ILE A 127 -17.12 -8.60 -2.25
CA ILE A 127 -15.90 -9.03 -1.55
C ILE A 127 -15.21 -7.79 -0.96
N LYS A 128 -15.27 -7.61 0.35
CA LYS A 128 -14.69 -6.43 0.97
C LYS A 128 -13.16 -6.50 0.93
N GLY A 129 -12.58 -5.76 -0.02
CA GLY A 129 -11.14 -5.56 -0.12
C GLY A 129 -10.75 -4.38 -0.99
N ARG A 130 -9.46 -4.03 -0.99
CA ARG A 130 -8.92 -3.00 -1.88
C ARG A 130 -7.41 -3.12 -2.03
N VAL A 131 -6.90 -3.08 -3.26
CA VAL A 131 -5.46 -2.89 -3.50
C VAL A 131 -5.12 -1.44 -3.17
N TYR A 132 -4.22 -1.24 -2.21
CA TYR A 132 -3.81 0.11 -1.80
C TYR A 132 -2.39 0.45 -2.24
N SER A 133 -1.59 -0.53 -2.63
CA SER A 133 -0.26 -0.34 -3.18
C SER A 133 0.12 -1.48 -4.09
N TRP A 134 0.77 -1.18 -5.21
CA TRP A 134 1.47 -2.19 -5.97
C TRP A 134 2.69 -1.59 -6.69
N GLY A 135 3.75 -2.38 -6.87
CA GLY A 135 4.93 -1.98 -7.62
C GLY A 135 6.23 -2.61 -7.10
N ARG A 136 7.33 -2.33 -7.80
CA ARG A 136 8.68 -2.85 -7.44
C ARG A 136 9.44 -1.95 -6.46
N PHE A 137 9.23 -0.64 -6.59
CA PHE A 137 10.05 0.37 -5.91
C PHE A 137 9.28 1.19 -4.88
N VAL A 138 7.96 1.02 -4.80
CA VAL A 138 7.10 1.76 -3.88
C VAL A 138 6.77 0.91 -2.67
N GLU A 139 7.04 1.47 -1.50
CA GLU A 139 6.58 0.94 -0.23
C GLU A 139 5.55 1.90 0.34
N VAL A 140 4.34 1.41 0.63
CA VAL A 140 3.29 2.21 1.26
C VAL A 140 3.04 1.67 2.66
N PHE A 141 3.11 2.58 3.63
CA PHE A 141 2.76 2.35 5.01
C PHE A 141 1.47 3.12 5.28
N LYS A 142 0.41 2.41 5.68
CA LYS A 142 -0.91 3.02 5.92
C LYS A 142 -1.61 2.32 7.07
N GLY A 143 -2.18 3.11 7.97
CA GLY A 143 -2.90 2.61 9.15
C GLY A 143 -3.87 3.62 9.71
N ILE A 144 -4.56 3.21 10.78
CA ILE A 144 -5.45 4.08 11.57
C ILE A 144 -4.60 4.76 12.65
N GLY A 145 -4.75 6.08 12.81
CA GLY A 145 -3.97 6.86 13.76
C GLY A 145 -3.35 8.12 13.15
N TYR A 146 -2.44 8.73 13.88
CA TYR A 146 -1.54 9.78 13.41
C TYR A 146 -0.30 9.19 12.72
N PRO A 147 0.49 9.99 11.98
CA PRO A 147 1.68 9.48 11.30
C PRO A 147 2.61 8.67 12.20
N VAL A 148 2.90 9.12 13.43
CA VAL A 148 3.70 8.35 14.41
C VAL A 148 3.09 7.01 14.82
N ASP A 149 1.77 6.88 14.80
CA ASP A 149 1.08 5.64 15.17
C ASP A 149 1.24 4.57 14.07
N VAL A 150 1.50 5.01 12.82
CA VAL A 150 1.62 4.15 11.62
C VAL A 150 3.06 3.75 11.32
N CYS A 151 4.05 4.42 11.93
CA CYS A 151 5.48 4.24 11.62
C CYS A 151 6.24 3.29 12.58
N ASN A 152 5.53 2.53 13.43
CA ASN A 152 6.13 1.55 14.35
C ASN A 152 6.24 0.16 13.73
#